data_AF-A0A0D3JPG3-F1
#
_entry.id   AF-A0A0D3JPG3-F1
#
_cell.length_a   1.000
_cell.length_b   1.000
_cell.length_c   1.000
_cell.angle_alpha   90.00
_cell.angle_beta   90.00
_cell.angle_gamma   90.00
#
_symmetry.space_group_name_H-M   'P 1'
#
loop_
_entity.id
_entity.type
_entity.pdbx_description
1 polymer ?
#
loop_
_entity_poly.entity_id
_entity_poly.type
_entity_poly.pdbx_seq_one_letter_code
_entity_poly.pdbx_strand_id
1 'polypeptide(L)'
;MKLNPKEVGTERDQSDRFWRQYAPDEWRQNGWRITRPLAGVPFLLTIKDYTVGVRGPHGCEPTYVDCLVDQNNSFSPVHFPHAAEAQFACWSLFRQHPTLHPRFILGRGTQFSSAPWTEALWALMEVERHMVEQRRGPQGCAVIGQRRNRNSGWLGSEQSWFIARSDAGELQQRLFKRSAPERGIVKVGLINRAGSRRVVNADLLAARLIRTLARHNLSRSYSLSHINDLGDFSFEEQAHWVHEKDVIIAPHGAQNTNFVWARRCTSILEIYPANYFIPGLYLQLARAAGAVIFAAHQGRQDMSKVFNYRLRRAVRSRNIFFDVEAAASTLKLMLDARLQCLGSVEM
;
A
#
# COMPACT_ATOMS: atom_id res chain seq x y z
N MET A 1 -28.15 18.66 -10.05
CA MET A 1 -28.01 19.48 -11.27
C MET A 1 -28.35 18.58 -12.46
N LYS A 2 -29.45 18.81 -13.18
CA LYS A 2 -29.84 18.00 -14.36
C LYS A 2 -29.14 18.60 -15.58
N LEU A 3 -28.25 17.84 -16.22
CA LEU A 3 -27.55 18.25 -17.44
C LEU A 3 -28.40 17.92 -18.69
N ASN A 4 -28.39 18.84 -19.64
CA ASN A 4 -29.18 18.82 -20.87
C ASN A 4 -28.56 17.84 -21.90
N PRO A 5 -29.29 16.83 -22.45
CA PRO A 5 -28.70 15.77 -23.29
C PRO A 5 -28.24 16.19 -24.70
N LYS A 6 -28.47 17.43 -25.12
CA LYS A 6 -28.26 17.87 -26.52
C LYS A 6 -26.93 18.58 -26.80
N GLU A 7 -26.08 18.77 -25.78
CA GLU A 7 -24.73 19.36 -25.95
C GLU A 7 -23.59 18.35 -25.75
N VAL A 8 -23.90 17.04 -25.79
CA VAL A 8 -22.87 16.00 -25.83
C VAL A 8 -22.43 15.79 -27.29
N GLY A 9 -21.81 16.83 -27.88
CA GLY A 9 -20.84 16.59 -28.93
C GLY A 9 -19.83 15.58 -28.38
N THR A 10 -19.65 14.45 -29.05
CA THR A 10 -19.02 13.26 -28.48
C THR A 10 -17.71 13.61 -27.76
N GLU A 11 -17.68 13.52 -26.42
CA GLU A 11 -16.46 13.64 -25.59
C GLU A 11 -15.31 12.76 -26.12
N ARG A 12 -15.66 11.71 -26.86
CA ARG A 12 -14.75 10.83 -27.60
C ARG A 12 -13.84 11.60 -28.58
N ASP A 13 -14.37 12.63 -29.24
CA ASP A 13 -13.70 13.37 -30.32
C ASP A 13 -12.77 14.48 -29.79
N GLN A 14 -13.07 15.03 -28.61
CA GLN A 14 -12.21 16.00 -27.93
C GLN A 14 -11.08 15.34 -27.14
N SER A 15 -11.36 14.20 -26.48
CA SER A 15 -10.31 13.37 -25.90
C SER A 15 -9.40 12.82 -27.01
N ASP A 16 -9.95 12.08 -27.98
CA ASP A 16 -9.62 12.14 -29.42
C ASP A 16 -8.39 12.98 -29.84
N ARG A 17 -8.67 14.27 -30.02
CA ARG A 17 -7.73 15.27 -30.55
C ARG A 17 -6.66 15.66 -29.53
N PHE A 18 -7.02 15.80 -28.26
CA PHE A 18 -6.04 16.06 -27.20
C PHE A 18 -4.98 14.95 -27.15
N TRP A 19 -5.39 13.71 -27.34
CA TRP A 19 -4.49 12.56 -27.36
C TRP A 19 -3.48 12.57 -28.50
N ARG A 20 -3.95 12.90 -29.70
CA ARG A 20 -3.06 12.95 -30.88
C ARG A 20 -2.02 14.06 -30.77
N GLN A 21 -2.36 15.14 -30.08
CA GLN A 21 -1.52 16.33 -29.98
C GLN A 21 -0.54 16.31 -28.80
N TYR A 22 -0.88 15.66 -27.67
CA TYR A 22 -0.12 15.81 -26.42
C TYR A 22 0.43 14.51 -25.80
N ALA A 23 0.00 13.32 -26.25
CA ALA A 23 0.61 12.07 -25.81
C ALA A 23 1.85 11.77 -26.68
N PRO A 24 3.07 11.68 -26.09
CA PRO A 24 4.27 11.29 -26.81
C PRO A 24 4.06 9.97 -27.55
N ASP A 25 4.59 9.83 -28.77
CA ASP A 25 4.43 8.60 -29.58
C ASP A 25 4.89 7.33 -28.85
N GLU A 26 5.82 7.46 -27.90
CA GLU A 26 6.27 6.37 -27.01
C GLU A 26 5.14 5.74 -26.18
N TRP A 27 4.08 6.50 -25.85
CA TRP A 27 2.95 6.01 -25.04
C TRP A 27 1.99 5.15 -25.85
N ARG A 28 1.97 5.29 -27.18
CA ARG A 28 1.05 4.56 -28.08
C ARG A 28 1.60 3.19 -28.47
N GLN A 29 2.93 3.05 -28.56
CA GLN A 29 3.56 1.81 -29.04
C GLN A 29 3.71 0.74 -27.95
N ASN A 30 3.57 1.09 -26.67
CA ASN A 30 3.69 0.17 -25.53
C ASN A 30 2.39 0.15 -24.72
N GLY A 31 1.42 -0.65 -25.16
CA GLY A 31 0.13 -0.82 -24.46
C GLY A 31 0.30 -1.16 -22.97
N TRP A 32 -0.69 -0.78 -22.16
CA TRP A 32 -0.73 -1.08 -20.74
C TRP A 32 -0.69 -2.59 -20.50
N ARG A 33 0.25 -3.03 -19.66
CA ARG A 33 0.34 -4.40 -19.18
C ARG A 33 -0.29 -4.49 -17.81
N ILE A 34 -1.21 -5.43 -17.65
CA ILE A 34 -1.95 -5.63 -16.42
C ILE A 34 -1.69 -7.05 -15.98
N THR A 35 -1.10 -7.18 -14.79
CA THR A 35 -0.62 -8.46 -14.27
C THR A 35 -1.16 -8.68 -12.87
N ARG A 36 -1.22 -9.94 -12.44
CA ARG A 36 -1.33 -10.32 -11.03
C ARG A 36 0.08 -10.66 -10.56
N PRO A 37 0.90 -9.66 -10.20
CA PRO A 37 2.31 -9.91 -10.01
C PRO A 37 2.52 -10.81 -8.79
N LEU A 38 3.63 -11.56 -8.81
CA LEU A 38 4.19 -12.21 -7.61
C LEU A 38 3.36 -13.36 -7.01
N ALA A 39 2.50 -14.01 -7.80
CA ALA A 39 1.91 -15.29 -7.41
C ALA A 39 3.04 -16.30 -7.15
N GLY A 40 3.21 -16.73 -5.89
CA GLY A 40 4.28 -17.64 -5.47
C GLY A 40 5.54 -16.99 -4.88
N VAL A 41 5.71 -15.67 -4.95
CA VAL A 41 6.84 -15.00 -4.27
C VAL A 41 6.53 -14.83 -2.79
N PRO A 42 7.42 -15.25 -1.87
CA PRO A 42 7.29 -14.99 -0.44
C PRO A 42 7.13 -13.49 -0.18
N PHE A 43 6.17 -13.13 0.66
CA PHE A 43 5.84 -11.73 0.96
C PHE A 43 5.72 -11.45 2.46
N LEU A 44 5.87 -12.49 3.27
CA LEU A 44 5.91 -12.41 4.73
C LEU A 44 7.36 -12.46 5.20
N LEU A 45 7.63 -11.75 6.29
CA LEU A 45 8.82 -11.89 7.09
C LEU A 45 8.78 -13.25 7.79
N THR A 46 9.94 -13.66 8.27
CA THR A 46 10.10 -14.80 9.15
C THR A 46 10.89 -14.36 10.36
N ILE A 47 10.86 -15.12 11.45
CA ILE A 47 11.71 -14.80 12.61
C ILE A 47 13.20 -14.79 12.26
N LYS A 48 13.62 -15.50 11.20
CA LYS A 48 15.00 -15.51 10.70
C LYS A 48 15.42 -14.17 10.06
N ASP A 49 14.46 -13.32 9.72
CA ASP A 49 14.71 -11.96 9.28
C ASP A 49 15.07 -11.02 10.44
N TYR A 50 15.05 -11.51 11.68
CA TYR A 50 15.42 -10.78 12.88
C TYR A 50 16.67 -11.40 13.52
N THR A 51 17.49 -10.54 14.11
CA THR A 51 18.39 -10.93 15.19
C THR A 51 17.61 -10.77 16.48
N VAL A 52 17.41 -11.87 17.20
CA VAL A 52 16.66 -11.91 18.46
C VAL A 52 17.61 -12.30 19.59
N GLY A 53 17.54 -11.59 20.71
CA GLY A 53 18.31 -11.87 21.91
C GLY A 53 17.61 -11.38 23.17
N VAL A 54 18.28 -11.50 24.32
CA VAL A 54 17.80 -10.96 25.59
C VAL A 54 18.75 -9.84 26.05
N ARG A 55 18.17 -8.71 26.44
CA ARG A 55 18.87 -7.55 26.99
C ARG A 55 18.52 -7.40 28.46
N GLY A 56 19.52 -7.45 29.34
CA GLY A 56 19.38 -7.29 30.79
C GLY A 56 20.46 -8.06 31.56
N PRO A 57 20.39 -8.07 32.91
CA PRO A 57 21.24 -8.91 33.74
C PRO A 57 21.13 -10.39 33.36
N HIS A 58 22.19 -11.16 33.56
CA HIS A 58 22.15 -12.59 33.28
C HIS A 58 21.06 -13.27 34.14
N GLY A 59 20.21 -14.08 33.50
CA GLY A 59 19.11 -14.78 34.16
C GLY A 59 17.87 -13.93 34.46
N CYS A 60 17.80 -12.68 33.98
CA CYS A 60 16.57 -11.90 34.14
C CYS A 60 15.43 -12.47 33.30
N GLU A 61 14.21 -12.38 33.82
CA GLU A 61 12.99 -12.73 33.09
C GLU A 61 12.52 -11.51 32.27
N PRO A 62 12.36 -11.63 30.94
CA PRO A 62 11.91 -10.51 30.12
C PRO A 62 10.49 -10.08 30.48
N THR A 63 10.30 -8.78 30.68
CA THR A 63 8.97 -8.15 30.83
C THR A 63 8.61 -7.25 29.65
N TYR A 64 9.58 -7.01 28.77
CA TYR A 64 9.43 -6.16 27.59
C TYR A 64 9.86 -6.88 26.30
N VAL A 65 9.33 -6.43 25.17
CA VAL A 65 9.83 -6.76 23.84
C VAL A 65 10.25 -5.47 23.13
N ASP A 66 11.55 -5.34 22.88
CA ASP A 66 12.16 -4.20 22.22
C ASP A 66 12.31 -4.47 20.73
N CYS A 67 11.71 -3.64 19.88
CA CYS A 67 12.05 -3.60 18.47
C CYS A 67 13.06 -2.47 18.23
N LEU A 68 14.32 -2.82 17.93
CA LEU A 68 15.36 -1.85 17.64
C LEU A 68 15.38 -1.50 16.16
N VAL A 69 15.21 -0.20 15.88
CA VAL A 69 15.30 0.36 14.54
C VAL A 69 16.43 1.37 14.49
N ASP A 70 17.43 1.12 13.65
CA ASP A 70 18.61 1.96 13.47
C ASP A 70 18.93 2.17 11.98
N GLN A 71 20.04 2.85 11.70
CA GLN A 71 20.48 3.12 10.32
C GLN A 71 20.90 1.86 9.56
N ASN A 72 21.15 0.74 10.26
CA ASN A 72 21.55 -0.51 9.64
C ASN A 72 20.35 -1.33 9.17
N ASN A 73 19.17 -1.10 9.73
CA ASN A 73 17.99 -1.89 9.39
C ASN A 73 16.76 -1.07 8.93
N SER A 74 16.92 0.24 8.84
CA SER A 74 15.92 1.15 8.30
C SER A 74 16.56 2.13 7.31
N PHE A 75 15.75 2.59 6.36
CA PHE A 75 16.16 3.57 5.37
C PHE A 75 16.21 4.98 5.98
N SER A 76 17.40 5.51 6.22
CA SER A 76 17.60 6.91 6.65
C SER A 76 17.81 7.86 5.45
N PRO A 77 17.22 9.07 5.41
CA PRO A 77 16.22 9.61 6.34
C PRO A 77 14.84 8.95 6.18
N VAL A 78 14.18 8.68 7.30
CA VAL A 78 12.97 7.86 7.33
C VAL A 78 11.73 8.73 7.09
N HIS A 79 11.36 8.90 5.82
CA HIS A 79 10.04 9.44 5.48
C HIS A 79 8.93 8.41 5.75
N PHE A 80 7.66 8.85 5.86
CA PHE A 80 6.58 8.02 6.43
C PHE A 80 6.45 6.58 5.87
N PRO A 81 6.66 6.26 4.57
CA PRO A 81 6.62 4.87 4.11
C PRO A 81 7.68 3.96 4.72
N HIS A 82 8.87 4.50 4.99
CA HIS A 82 9.96 3.76 5.60
C HIS A 82 9.72 3.60 7.11
N ALA A 83 9.06 4.59 7.73
CA ALA A 83 8.61 4.48 9.11
C ALA A 83 7.53 3.39 9.24
N ALA A 84 6.56 3.38 8.32
CA ALA A 84 5.53 2.35 8.23
C ALA A 84 6.14 0.94 8.06
N GLU A 85 7.19 0.80 7.23
CA GLU A 85 7.88 -0.48 7.03
C GLU A 85 8.46 -1.02 8.33
N ALA A 86 9.17 -0.16 9.07
CA ALA A 86 9.72 -0.52 10.37
C ALA A 86 8.61 -0.78 11.41
N GLN A 87 7.55 0.04 11.44
CA GLN A 87 6.42 -0.10 12.35
C GLN A 87 5.68 -1.44 12.17
N PHE A 88 5.33 -1.83 10.93
CA PHE A 88 4.66 -3.10 10.67
C PHE A 88 5.56 -4.32 10.96
N ALA A 89 6.86 -4.22 10.69
CA ALA A 89 7.82 -5.26 11.05
C ALA A 89 7.93 -5.40 12.58
N CYS A 90 7.99 -4.29 13.32
CA CYS A 90 8.03 -4.31 14.78
C CYS A 90 6.73 -4.83 15.38
N TRP A 91 5.58 -4.44 14.83
CA TRP A 91 4.28 -4.99 15.23
C TRP A 91 4.26 -6.51 15.18
N SER A 92 4.76 -7.09 14.08
CA SER A 92 4.81 -8.54 13.92
C SER A 92 5.71 -9.21 14.96
N LEU A 93 6.86 -8.59 15.29
CA LEU A 93 7.73 -9.04 16.36
C LEU A 93 7.01 -9.02 17.71
N PHE A 94 6.27 -7.96 18.02
CA PHE A 94 5.49 -7.86 19.27
C PHE A 94 4.44 -8.96 19.37
N ARG A 95 3.82 -9.36 18.24
CA ARG A 95 2.85 -10.47 18.21
C ARG A 95 3.49 -11.84 18.42
N GLN A 96 4.81 -11.99 18.22
CA GLN A 96 5.54 -13.20 18.63
C GLN A 96 5.76 -13.27 20.15
N HIS A 97 5.54 -12.15 20.87
CA HIS A 97 5.73 -12.03 22.31
C HIS A 97 4.53 -11.34 22.99
N PRO A 98 3.31 -11.89 22.87
CA PRO A 98 2.08 -11.20 23.23
C PRO A 98 1.93 -10.89 24.73
N THR A 99 2.70 -11.56 25.59
CA THR A 99 2.71 -11.34 27.05
C THR A 99 3.69 -10.26 27.51
N LEU A 100 4.54 -9.74 26.62
CA LEU A 100 5.56 -8.73 26.94
C LEU A 100 5.09 -7.33 26.54
N HIS A 101 5.50 -6.31 27.29
CA HIS A 101 5.18 -4.92 26.97
C HIS A 101 6.00 -4.42 25.77
N PRO A 102 5.35 -3.94 24.70
CA PRO A 102 6.05 -3.59 23.47
C PRO A 102 6.73 -2.22 23.55
N ARG A 103 8.00 -2.17 23.16
CA ARG A 103 8.77 -0.92 23.09
C ARG A 103 9.41 -0.75 21.72
N PHE A 104 9.19 0.42 21.14
CA PHE A 104 9.78 0.85 19.88
C PHE A 104 11.04 1.67 20.17
N ILE A 105 12.21 1.12 19.82
CA ILE A 105 13.51 1.69 20.16
C ILE A 105 14.14 2.29 18.91
N LEU A 106 14.23 3.62 18.85
CA LEU A 106 14.92 4.33 17.78
C LEU A 106 16.40 4.51 18.15
N GLY A 107 17.26 3.79 17.44
CA GLY A 107 18.71 3.84 17.58
C GLY A 107 19.31 5.16 17.09
N ARG A 108 20.59 5.36 17.42
CA ARG A 108 21.31 6.61 17.13
C ARG A 108 21.22 7.00 15.65
N GLY A 109 20.91 8.27 15.40
CA GLY A 109 20.85 8.84 14.05
C GLY A 109 19.64 8.37 13.23
N THR A 110 18.69 7.68 13.85
CA THR A 110 17.41 7.32 13.24
C THR A 110 16.32 8.16 13.86
N GLN A 111 15.62 8.91 13.02
CA GLN A 111 14.46 9.70 13.39
C GLN A 111 13.38 9.41 12.37
N PHE A 112 12.18 9.11 12.86
CA PHE A 112 11.01 9.09 12.00
C PHE A 112 10.46 10.50 11.93
N SER A 113 9.92 10.88 10.78
CA SER A 113 9.15 12.12 10.70
C SER A 113 8.01 12.08 11.72
N SER A 114 7.73 13.19 12.39
CA SER A 114 6.55 13.43 13.22
C SER A 114 5.25 13.55 12.39
N ALA A 115 5.18 12.81 11.28
CA ALA A 115 4.00 12.76 10.44
C ALA A 115 2.83 12.22 11.28
N PRO A 116 1.65 12.87 11.27
CA PRO A 116 0.50 12.44 12.08
C PRO A 116 0.16 10.96 11.89
N TRP A 117 0.31 10.44 10.67
CA TRP A 117 0.11 9.03 10.36
C TRP A 117 1.03 8.10 11.17
N THR A 118 2.32 8.44 11.29
CA THR A 118 3.32 7.66 12.04
C THR A 118 2.99 7.61 13.53
N GLU A 119 2.61 8.76 14.09
CA GLU A 119 2.24 8.91 15.50
C GLU A 119 0.96 8.13 15.84
N ALA A 120 -0.07 8.29 15.01
CA ALA A 120 -1.34 7.58 15.18
C ALA A 120 -1.16 6.05 15.08
N LEU A 121 -0.29 5.58 14.20
CA LEU A 121 0.00 4.15 14.12
C LEU A 121 0.69 3.61 15.38
N TRP A 122 1.64 4.35 15.96
CA TRP A 122 2.23 3.97 17.26
C TRP A 122 1.20 3.94 18.38
N ALA A 123 0.29 4.91 18.42
CA ALA A 123 -0.80 4.94 19.39
C ALA A 123 -1.72 3.71 19.23
N LEU A 124 -2.10 3.36 17.99
CA LEU A 124 -2.91 2.18 17.69
C LEU A 124 -2.22 0.87 18.11
N MET A 125 -0.91 0.79 17.98
CA MET A 125 -0.11 -0.36 18.40
C MET A 125 0.13 -0.43 19.92
N GLU A 126 -0.23 0.62 20.67
CA GLU A 126 -0.03 0.74 22.13
C GLU A 126 1.43 0.50 22.55
N VAL A 127 2.37 1.12 21.82
CA VAL A 127 3.81 0.92 22.05
C VAL A 127 4.44 2.08 22.80
N GLU A 128 5.33 1.78 23.75
CA GLU A 128 6.20 2.79 24.35
C GLU A 128 7.32 3.16 23.37
N ARG A 129 7.66 4.44 23.29
CA ARG A 129 8.67 4.94 22.34
C ARG A 129 9.88 5.42 23.08
N HIS A 130 11.05 4.97 22.67
CA HIS A 130 12.32 5.40 23.26
C HIS A 130 13.30 5.84 22.18
N MET A 131 13.84 7.04 22.34
CA MET A 131 14.97 7.53 21.57
C MET A 131 16.25 7.18 22.34
N VAL A 132 17.13 6.39 21.73
CA VAL A 132 18.41 6.05 22.35
C VAL A 132 19.42 7.15 22.02
N GLU A 133 19.33 8.26 22.76
CA GLU A 133 20.39 9.29 22.74
C GLU A 133 21.60 8.87 23.59
N GLN A 134 21.38 8.02 24.60
CA GLN A 134 22.40 7.56 25.53
C GLN A 134 22.81 6.11 25.27
N ARG A 135 24.08 5.76 25.54
CA ARG A 135 24.62 4.38 25.36
C ARG A 135 23.83 3.29 26.11
N ARG A 136 23.02 3.66 27.10
CA ARG A 136 22.19 2.74 27.88
C ARG A 136 20.75 2.88 27.38
N GLY A 137 20.28 1.90 26.61
CA GLY A 137 18.86 1.81 26.21
C GLY A 137 17.92 1.72 27.44
N PRO A 138 16.60 1.66 27.25
CA PRO A 138 15.66 1.71 28.37
C PRO A 138 15.91 0.59 29.39
N GLN A 139 15.65 0.87 30.66
CA GLN A 139 15.89 -0.09 31.75
C GLN A 139 14.94 -1.30 31.67
N GLY A 140 15.25 -2.35 32.43
CA GLY A 140 14.48 -3.59 32.49
C GLY A 140 15.02 -4.72 31.59
N CYS A 141 14.48 -5.91 31.79
CA CYS A 141 14.81 -7.11 31.02
C CYS A 141 13.91 -7.21 29.79
N ALA A 142 14.47 -7.37 28.60
CA ALA A 142 13.71 -7.38 27.36
C ALA A 142 14.18 -8.44 26.38
N VAL A 143 13.25 -9.01 25.63
CA VAL A 143 13.58 -9.65 24.35
C VAL A 143 13.85 -8.52 23.36
N ILE A 144 15.05 -8.47 22.78
CA ILE A 144 15.39 -7.49 21.76
C ILE A 144 15.36 -8.15 20.39
N GLY A 145 14.57 -7.59 19.47
CA GLY A 145 14.57 -7.95 18.06
C GLY A 145 15.04 -6.79 17.20
N GLN A 146 15.99 -7.07 16.32
CA GLN A 146 16.47 -6.14 15.32
C GLN A 146 16.30 -6.80 13.95
N ARG A 147 15.55 -6.17 13.03
CA ARG A 147 15.48 -6.67 11.65
C ARG A 147 16.88 -6.69 11.05
N ARG A 148 17.25 -7.77 10.37
CA ARG A 148 18.53 -7.87 9.66
C ARG A 148 18.51 -6.97 8.43
N ASN A 149 19.63 -6.31 8.15
CA ASN A 149 19.77 -5.51 6.94
C ASN A 149 19.55 -6.39 5.71
N ARG A 150 18.59 -6.02 4.84
CA ARG A 150 18.45 -6.64 3.53
C ARG A 150 19.28 -5.83 2.55
N ASN A 151 20.42 -6.38 2.12
CA ASN A 151 21.31 -5.78 1.11
C ASN A 151 20.62 -5.45 -0.23
N SER A 152 19.39 -5.91 -0.46
CA SER A 152 18.79 -5.92 -1.78
C SER A 152 17.52 -5.11 -1.96
N GLY A 153 16.92 -4.52 -0.90
CA GLY A 153 15.52 -4.05 -0.70
C GLY A 153 14.70 -3.34 -1.81
N TRP A 154 15.20 -3.30 -3.04
CA TRP A 154 14.63 -2.77 -4.26
C TRP A 154 14.42 -3.81 -5.37
N LEU A 155 14.77 -5.10 -5.21
CA LEU A 155 14.56 -6.13 -6.26
C LEU A 155 13.09 -6.56 -6.45
N GLY A 156 12.13 -5.94 -5.77
CA GLY A 156 10.71 -6.24 -5.96
C GLY A 156 10.28 -7.61 -5.42
N SER A 157 11.16 -8.36 -4.74
CA SER A 157 10.87 -9.57 -3.97
C SER A 157 10.88 -9.34 -2.44
N GLU A 158 11.16 -8.12 -1.96
CA GLU A 158 11.91 -7.95 -0.69
C GLU A 158 11.32 -7.01 0.36
N GLN A 159 10.22 -6.31 0.10
CA GLN A 159 9.50 -5.59 1.15
C GLN A 159 8.39 -6.47 1.71
N SER A 160 8.81 -7.34 2.62
CA SER A 160 7.92 -8.10 3.49
C SER A 160 7.62 -7.24 4.72
N TRP A 161 6.35 -7.01 5.00
CA TRP A 161 5.91 -6.04 6.02
C TRP A 161 5.51 -6.72 7.33
N PHE A 162 5.01 -7.95 7.27
CA PHE A 162 4.51 -8.70 8.42
C PHE A 162 5.10 -10.11 8.47
N ILE A 163 5.21 -10.71 9.66
CA ILE A 163 5.59 -12.12 9.83
C ILE A 163 4.41 -13.03 9.45
N ALA A 164 3.20 -12.67 9.85
CA ALA A 164 1.99 -13.41 9.52
C ALA A 164 0.87 -12.50 9.01
N ARG A 165 -0.08 -13.07 8.24
CA ARG A 165 -1.30 -12.36 7.84
C ARG A 165 -2.20 -12.00 9.03
N SER A 166 -2.17 -12.83 10.08
CA SER A 166 -2.88 -12.56 11.33
C SER A 166 -2.44 -11.24 11.97
N ASP A 167 -1.17 -10.86 11.82
CA ASP A 167 -0.64 -9.62 12.39
C ASP A 167 -1.30 -8.40 11.75
N ALA A 168 -1.46 -8.40 10.41
CA ALA A 168 -2.19 -7.36 9.69
C ALA A 168 -3.67 -7.35 10.09
N GLY A 169 -4.30 -8.53 10.21
CA GLY A 169 -5.69 -8.67 10.61
C GLY A 169 -5.97 -8.19 12.05
N GLU A 170 -5.07 -8.46 13.00
CA GLU A 170 -5.19 -7.97 14.38
C GLU A 170 -5.08 -6.45 14.42
N LEU A 171 -4.12 -5.87 13.67
CA LEU A 171 -3.96 -4.42 13.59
C LEU A 171 -5.21 -3.74 13.02
N GLN A 172 -5.82 -4.32 11.99
CA GLN A 172 -7.11 -3.86 11.46
C GLN A 172 -8.22 -3.94 12.52
N GLN A 173 -8.30 -5.03 13.29
CA GLN A 173 -9.33 -5.21 14.33
C GLN A 173 -9.23 -4.22 15.49
N ARG A 174 -8.03 -3.70 15.77
CA ARG A 174 -7.85 -2.63 16.76
C ARG A 174 -8.52 -1.33 16.35
N LEU A 175 -8.53 -1.02 15.05
CA LEU A 175 -9.12 0.21 14.52
C LEU A 175 -10.59 0.03 14.16
N PHE A 176 -10.93 -1.08 13.53
CA PHE A 176 -12.28 -1.39 13.10
C PHE A 176 -12.93 -2.36 14.09
N LYS A 177 -13.78 -1.83 14.97
CA LYS A 177 -14.80 -2.67 15.64
C LYS A 177 -15.55 -3.42 14.55
N ARG A 178 -15.93 -4.68 14.79
CA ARG A 178 -16.54 -5.61 13.81
C ARG A 178 -17.76 -5.00 13.10
N SER A 179 -17.53 -4.17 12.09
CA SER A 179 -18.54 -3.59 11.22
C SER A 179 -18.66 -4.53 10.04
N ALA A 180 -19.77 -5.24 9.97
CA ALA A 180 -20.07 -6.02 8.78
C ALA A 180 -20.14 -5.04 7.60
N PRO A 181 -19.47 -5.35 6.48
CA PRO A 181 -19.60 -4.52 5.30
C PRO A 181 -21.05 -4.53 4.83
N GLU A 182 -21.53 -3.37 4.36
CA GLU A 182 -22.83 -3.25 3.71
C GLU A 182 -22.89 -4.25 2.55
N ARG A 183 -23.86 -5.17 2.62
CA ARG A 183 -24.06 -6.18 1.58
C ARG A 183 -24.80 -5.56 0.39
N GLY A 184 -24.47 -6.02 -0.81
CA GLY A 184 -25.22 -5.70 -2.03
C GLY A 184 -24.84 -4.40 -2.76
N ILE A 185 -23.93 -3.59 -2.20
CA ILE A 185 -23.35 -2.43 -2.90
C ILE A 185 -21.86 -2.68 -3.13
N VAL A 186 -21.41 -2.63 -4.38
CA VAL A 186 -19.97 -2.65 -4.69
C VAL A 186 -19.40 -1.23 -4.55
N LYS A 187 -18.46 -1.06 -3.62
CA LYS A 187 -17.80 0.22 -3.34
C LYS A 187 -16.45 0.28 -4.07
N VAL A 188 -16.35 1.09 -5.13
CA VAL A 188 -15.12 1.33 -5.89
C VAL A 188 -14.46 2.63 -5.44
N GLY A 189 -13.20 2.55 -5.02
CA GLY A 189 -12.37 3.71 -4.70
C GLY A 189 -11.38 4.01 -5.82
N LEU A 190 -11.35 5.25 -6.30
CA LEU A 190 -10.26 5.79 -7.12
C LEU A 190 -9.50 6.81 -6.27
N ILE A 191 -8.25 6.51 -5.95
CA ILE A 191 -7.35 7.42 -5.24
C ILE A 191 -6.44 8.07 -6.27
N ASN A 192 -6.29 9.39 -6.23
CA ASN A 192 -5.24 10.10 -6.96
C ASN A 192 -4.15 10.57 -5.99
N ARG A 193 -3.30 11.52 -6.39
CA ARG A 193 -2.23 12.03 -5.54
C ARG A 193 -1.95 13.51 -5.85
N ALA A 194 -1.58 14.31 -4.84
CA ALA A 194 -1.01 15.63 -5.09
C ALA A 194 0.43 15.56 -5.62
N GLY A 195 0.77 16.49 -6.51
CA GLY A 195 2.11 16.62 -7.08
C GLY A 195 2.45 15.54 -8.11
N SER A 196 3.51 14.77 -7.82
CA SER A 196 4.09 13.78 -8.76
C SER A 196 3.39 12.42 -8.67
N ARG A 197 3.50 11.62 -9.74
CA ARG A 197 2.90 10.26 -9.87
C ARG A 197 1.38 10.25 -9.91
N ARG A 198 0.73 11.39 -10.07
CA ARG A 198 -0.73 11.45 -10.18
C ARG A 198 -1.23 10.92 -11.53
N VAL A 199 -2.44 10.37 -11.56
CA VAL A 199 -3.13 10.05 -12.81
C VAL A 199 -3.72 11.35 -13.36
N VAL A 200 -3.19 11.84 -14.48
CA VAL A 200 -3.58 13.15 -15.04
C VAL A 200 -4.98 13.14 -15.65
N ASN A 201 -5.49 11.97 -16.02
CA ASN A 201 -6.80 11.75 -16.61
C ASN A 201 -7.78 11.05 -15.64
N ALA A 202 -7.62 11.28 -14.34
CA ALA A 202 -8.41 10.58 -13.30
C ALA A 202 -9.93 10.80 -13.44
N ASP A 203 -10.38 11.98 -13.88
CA ASP A 203 -11.81 12.24 -14.09
C ASP A 203 -12.39 11.44 -15.27
N LEU A 204 -11.66 11.37 -16.38
CA LEU A 204 -12.03 10.53 -17.53
C LEU A 204 -12.06 9.05 -17.15
N LEU A 205 -11.10 8.63 -16.33
CA LEU A 205 -11.03 7.29 -15.76
C LEU A 205 -12.26 7.01 -14.88
N ALA A 206 -12.59 7.89 -13.93
CA ALA A 206 -13.76 7.75 -13.07
C ALA A 206 -15.06 7.64 -13.88
N ALA A 207 -15.26 8.53 -14.86
CA ALA A 207 -16.42 8.50 -15.75
C ALA A 207 -16.51 7.18 -16.55
N ARG A 208 -15.37 6.65 -17.00
CA ARG A 208 -15.33 5.37 -17.71
C ARG A 208 -15.67 4.19 -16.79
N LEU A 209 -15.16 4.18 -15.55
CA LEU A 209 -15.46 3.15 -14.56
C LEU A 209 -16.96 3.15 -14.19
N ILE A 210 -17.58 4.31 -13.98
CA ILE A 210 -19.03 4.44 -13.74
C ILE A 210 -19.83 3.81 -14.88
N ARG A 211 -19.51 4.15 -16.14
CA ARG A 211 -20.18 3.56 -17.31
C ARG A 211 -20.00 2.05 -17.40
N THR A 212 -18.85 1.55 -16.96
CA THR A 212 -18.54 0.11 -16.96
C THR A 212 -19.36 -0.62 -15.89
N LEU A 213 -19.43 -0.08 -14.67
CA LEU A 213 -20.26 -0.62 -13.59
C LEU A 213 -21.75 -0.67 -13.99
N ALA A 214 -22.26 0.39 -14.62
CA ALA A 214 -23.64 0.45 -15.09
C ALA A 214 -23.97 -0.61 -16.15
N ARG A 215 -23.04 -0.92 -17.06
CA ARG A 215 -23.28 -1.86 -18.17
C ARG A 215 -23.30 -3.31 -17.76
N HIS A 216 -22.46 -3.70 -16.82
CA HIS A 216 -22.27 -5.11 -16.55
C HIS A 216 -23.29 -5.69 -15.56
N ASN A 217 -24.26 -4.90 -15.05
CA ASN A 217 -25.23 -5.35 -14.03
C ASN A 217 -24.57 -6.13 -12.87
N LEU A 218 -23.29 -5.87 -12.59
CA LEU A 218 -22.45 -6.72 -11.71
C LEU A 218 -22.89 -6.64 -10.25
N SER A 219 -23.74 -5.67 -9.92
CA SER A 219 -24.42 -5.54 -8.64
C SER A 219 -25.69 -4.71 -8.83
N ARG A 220 -26.73 -5.01 -8.05
CA ARG A 220 -27.96 -4.19 -8.03
C ARG A 220 -27.67 -2.74 -7.63
N SER A 221 -26.52 -2.48 -7.00
CA SER A 221 -26.06 -1.15 -6.61
C SER A 221 -24.53 -1.07 -6.61
N TYR A 222 -24.00 0.09 -6.97
CA TYR A 222 -22.57 0.39 -6.88
C TYR A 222 -22.38 1.84 -6.42
N SER A 223 -21.22 2.13 -5.82
CA SER A 223 -20.76 3.49 -5.57
C SER A 223 -19.32 3.64 -6.04
N LEU A 224 -18.99 4.82 -6.58
CA LEU A 224 -17.63 5.19 -6.91
C LEU A 224 -17.27 6.46 -6.14
N SER A 225 -16.20 6.41 -5.35
CA SER A 225 -15.62 7.57 -4.68
C SER A 225 -14.25 7.87 -5.30
N HIS A 226 -14.12 9.06 -5.88
CA HIS A 226 -12.84 9.59 -6.38
C HIS A 226 -12.31 10.64 -5.40
N ILE A 227 -11.08 10.48 -4.92
CA ILE A 227 -10.39 11.47 -4.07
C ILE A 227 -9.08 11.91 -4.72
N ASN A 228 -8.74 13.19 -4.57
CA ASN A 228 -7.58 13.80 -5.22
C ASN A 228 -6.26 13.50 -4.51
N ASP A 229 -6.27 13.43 -3.19
CA ASP A 229 -5.15 12.98 -2.37
C ASP A 229 -5.69 12.32 -1.10
N LEU A 230 -5.12 11.19 -0.72
CA LEU A 230 -5.43 10.52 0.54
C LEU A 230 -4.75 11.25 1.73
N GLY A 231 -3.71 12.04 1.47
CA GLY A 231 -3.01 12.84 2.48
C GLY A 231 -3.83 13.99 3.06
N ASP A 232 -4.97 14.34 2.44
CA ASP A 232 -5.90 15.35 2.97
C ASP A 232 -6.73 14.85 4.16
N PHE A 233 -6.69 13.54 4.43
CA PHE A 233 -7.47 12.89 5.48
C PHE A 233 -6.62 12.64 6.73
N SER A 234 -7.26 12.62 7.90
CA SER A 234 -6.66 12.10 9.14
C SER A 234 -6.31 10.61 9.02
N PHE A 235 -5.50 10.09 9.94
CA PHE A 235 -5.12 8.67 9.94
C PHE A 235 -6.34 7.74 9.92
N GLU A 236 -7.32 8.01 10.78
CA GLU A 236 -8.55 7.24 10.91
C GLU A 236 -9.40 7.34 9.65
N GLU A 237 -9.56 8.54 9.07
CA GLU A 237 -10.30 8.73 7.82
C GLU A 237 -9.64 8.01 6.65
N GLN A 238 -8.30 8.03 6.56
CA GLN A 238 -7.56 7.28 5.53
C GLN A 238 -7.83 5.78 5.66
N ALA A 239 -7.75 5.26 6.88
CA ALA A 239 -7.96 3.85 7.16
C ALA A 239 -9.41 3.44 6.88
N HIS A 240 -10.40 4.21 7.35
CA HIS A 240 -11.82 3.97 7.08
C HIS A 240 -12.12 4.01 5.59
N TRP A 241 -11.61 5.01 4.86
CA TRP A 241 -11.82 5.11 3.43
C TRP A 241 -11.33 3.84 2.72
N VAL A 242 -10.12 3.37 3.03
CA VAL A 242 -9.56 2.15 2.42
C VAL A 242 -10.34 0.90 2.83
N HIS A 243 -10.66 0.76 4.12
CA HIS A 243 -11.37 -0.40 4.65
C HIS A 243 -12.75 -0.59 4.02
N GLU A 244 -13.47 0.49 3.74
CA GLU A 244 -14.81 0.42 3.16
C GLU A 244 -14.84 -0.09 1.71
N LYS A 245 -13.73 0.00 0.96
CA LYS A 245 -13.76 -0.32 -0.48
C LYS A 245 -13.67 -1.82 -0.76
N ASP A 246 -14.38 -2.22 -1.81
CA ASP A 246 -14.31 -3.55 -2.40
C ASP A 246 -13.26 -3.60 -3.53
N VAL A 247 -13.11 -2.50 -4.24
CA VAL A 247 -12.12 -2.31 -5.31
C VAL A 247 -11.40 -0.99 -5.07
N ILE A 248 -10.07 -0.98 -5.15
CA ILE A 248 -9.25 0.23 -5.06
C ILE A 248 -8.37 0.33 -6.29
N ILE A 249 -8.38 1.48 -6.94
CA ILE A 249 -7.48 1.83 -8.03
C ILE A 249 -6.67 3.04 -7.56
N ALA A 250 -5.35 2.93 -7.57
CA ALA A 250 -4.47 4.00 -7.09
C ALA A 250 -3.18 4.09 -7.91
N PRO A 251 -2.61 5.28 -8.12
CA PRO A 251 -1.26 5.40 -8.63
C PRO A 251 -0.25 4.87 -7.61
N HIS A 252 0.91 4.46 -8.09
CA HIS A 252 2.01 4.05 -7.24
C HIS A 252 2.49 5.22 -6.38
N GLY A 253 2.51 5.05 -5.06
CA GLY A 253 2.92 6.12 -4.17
C GLY A 253 2.90 5.77 -2.70
N ALA A 254 3.54 6.63 -1.91
CA ALA A 254 3.64 6.53 -0.46
C ALA A 254 2.30 6.28 0.24
N GLN A 255 1.20 6.88 -0.24
CA GLN A 255 -0.14 6.74 0.31
C GLN A 255 -0.64 5.28 0.35
N ASN A 256 -0.05 4.41 -0.47
CA ASN A 256 -0.43 3.00 -0.58
C ASN A 256 0.04 2.18 0.64
N THR A 257 0.78 2.75 1.61
CA THR A 257 0.92 2.13 2.93
C THR A 257 -0.43 1.91 3.61
N ASN A 258 -1.45 2.70 3.27
CA ASN A 258 -2.81 2.50 3.77
C ASN A 258 -3.46 1.23 3.23
N PHE A 259 -2.89 0.53 2.24
CA PHE A 259 -3.40 -0.79 1.82
C PHE A 259 -3.39 -1.83 2.93
N VAL A 260 -2.64 -1.60 4.03
CA VAL A 260 -2.75 -2.41 5.25
C VAL A 260 -4.19 -2.43 5.80
N TRP A 261 -5.01 -1.41 5.55
CA TRP A 261 -6.37 -1.29 6.06
C TRP A 261 -7.42 -1.94 5.16
N ALA A 262 -7.02 -2.44 3.98
CA ALA A 262 -7.93 -3.08 3.05
C ALA A 262 -8.52 -4.35 3.67
N ARG A 263 -9.82 -4.58 3.47
CA ARG A 263 -10.44 -5.83 3.91
C ARG A 263 -9.86 -7.02 3.14
N ARG A 264 -9.94 -8.19 3.76
CA ARG A 264 -9.73 -9.46 3.05
C ARG A 264 -10.61 -9.48 1.79
N CYS A 265 -10.03 -9.93 0.69
CA CYS A 265 -10.66 -9.98 -0.64
C CYS A 265 -10.97 -8.62 -1.30
N THR A 266 -10.59 -7.46 -0.73
CA THR A 266 -10.56 -6.21 -1.50
C THR A 266 -9.63 -6.39 -2.71
N SER A 267 -10.07 -5.99 -3.90
CA SER A 267 -9.22 -6.03 -5.09
C SER A 267 -8.52 -4.69 -5.29
N ILE A 268 -7.20 -4.70 -5.46
CA ILE A 268 -6.38 -3.49 -5.54
C ILE A 268 -5.60 -3.47 -6.85
N LEU A 269 -5.68 -2.37 -7.58
CA LEU A 269 -4.88 -2.09 -8.77
C LEU A 269 -3.94 -0.93 -8.48
N GLU A 270 -2.64 -1.21 -8.46
CA GLU A 270 -1.61 -0.16 -8.40
C GLU A 270 -1.13 0.18 -9.83
N ILE A 271 -1.23 1.45 -10.20
CA ILE A 271 -0.85 1.97 -11.52
C ILE A 271 0.53 2.62 -11.42
N TYR A 272 1.49 2.11 -12.17
CA TYR A 272 2.85 2.62 -12.12
C TYR A 272 3.15 3.62 -13.26
N PRO A 273 4.02 4.61 -13.03
CA PRO A 273 4.57 5.44 -14.10
C PRO A 273 5.26 4.61 -15.19
N ALA A 274 5.22 5.12 -16.43
CA ALA A 274 5.86 4.45 -17.56
C ALA A 274 7.36 4.22 -17.29
N ASN A 275 7.82 3.00 -17.59
CA ASN A 275 9.19 2.52 -17.36
C ASN A 275 9.64 2.49 -15.88
N TYR A 276 8.71 2.51 -14.93
CA TYR A 276 8.99 2.31 -13.51
C TYR A 276 8.04 1.22 -12.97
N PHE A 277 8.56 0.10 -12.48
CA PHE A 277 7.72 -0.98 -11.95
C PHE A 277 8.41 -1.71 -10.82
N ILE A 278 7.78 -1.73 -9.65
CA ILE A 278 8.27 -2.41 -8.45
C ILE A 278 7.05 -3.03 -7.73
N PRO A 279 6.57 -4.21 -8.19
CA PRO A 279 5.34 -4.81 -7.70
C PRO A 279 5.45 -5.29 -6.24
N GLY A 280 6.68 -5.52 -5.76
CA GLY A 280 6.94 -6.04 -4.41
C GLY A 280 6.83 -5.05 -3.27
N LEU A 281 6.40 -3.81 -3.53
CA LEU A 281 6.40 -2.75 -2.53
C LEU A 281 5.08 -2.74 -1.74
N TYR A 282 4.11 -1.91 -2.13
CA TYR A 282 2.85 -1.76 -1.40
C TYR A 282 1.84 -2.88 -1.70
N LEU A 283 1.92 -3.54 -2.86
CA LEU A 283 1.04 -4.68 -3.13
C LEU A 283 1.35 -5.89 -2.23
N GLN A 284 2.57 -6.04 -1.70
CA GLN A 284 2.85 -7.07 -0.70
C GLN A 284 2.19 -6.76 0.65
N LEU A 285 2.11 -5.48 1.00
CA LEU A 285 1.34 -5.02 2.16
C LEU A 285 -0.16 -5.33 1.99
N ALA A 286 -0.72 -5.02 0.81
CA ALA A 286 -2.08 -5.40 0.46
C ALA A 286 -2.31 -6.93 0.55
N ARG A 287 -1.37 -7.74 0.04
CA ARG A 287 -1.44 -9.21 0.16
C ARG A 287 -1.39 -9.70 1.60
N ALA A 288 -0.63 -9.03 2.47
CA ALA A 288 -0.60 -9.33 3.89
C ALA A 288 -1.95 -9.04 4.56
N ALA A 289 -2.62 -7.96 4.17
CA ALA A 289 -4.00 -7.64 4.54
C ALA A 289 -5.07 -8.59 3.93
N GLY A 290 -4.65 -9.52 3.05
CA GLY A 290 -5.55 -10.49 2.43
C GLY A 290 -6.27 -9.99 1.17
N ALA A 291 -5.81 -8.87 0.59
CA ALA A 291 -6.34 -8.33 -0.65
C ALA A 291 -5.92 -9.16 -1.88
N VAL A 292 -6.66 -9.01 -2.98
CA VAL A 292 -6.30 -9.53 -4.31
C VAL A 292 -5.64 -8.41 -5.10
N ILE A 293 -4.39 -8.62 -5.54
CA ILE A 293 -3.60 -7.55 -6.13
C ILE A 293 -3.47 -7.65 -7.65
N PHE A 294 -3.43 -6.48 -8.27
CA PHE A 294 -3.17 -6.25 -9.69
C PHE A 294 -2.18 -5.10 -9.81
N ALA A 295 -1.38 -5.12 -10.88
CA ALA A 295 -0.50 -4.02 -11.20
C ALA A 295 -0.60 -3.66 -12.68
N ALA A 296 -0.72 -2.37 -12.95
CA ALA A 296 -0.70 -1.80 -14.29
C ALA A 296 0.62 -1.06 -14.52
N HIS A 297 1.31 -1.36 -15.62
CA HIS A 297 2.54 -0.66 -16.01
C HIS A 297 2.70 -0.56 -17.53
N GLN A 298 3.50 0.39 -17.97
CA GLN A 298 3.87 0.57 -19.39
C GLN A 298 5.38 0.46 -19.60
N GLY A 299 5.74 0.09 -20.82
CA GLY A 299 7.12 0.01 -21.30
C GLY A 299 7.85 -1.28 -20.95
N ARG A 300 9.06 -1.42 -21.49
CA ARG A 300 9.98 -2.51 -21.15
C ARG A 300 10.60 -2.20 -19.80
N GLN A 301 10.53 -3.16 -18.88
CA GLN A 301 11.28 -3.09 -17.62
C GLN A 301 12.74 -3.26 -17.93
N ASP A 302 13.46 -2.15 -17.95
CA ASP A 302 14.90 -2.17 -17.93
C ASP A 302 15.34 -2.19 -16.46
N MET A 303 15.57 -3.39 -15.93
CA MET A 303 15.99 -3.58 -14.55
C MET A 303 17.27 -2.78 -14.25
N SER A 304 18.17 -2.59 -15.23
CA SER A 304 19.38 -1.76 -15.07
C SER A 304 19.05 -0.30 -14.73
N LYS A 305 17.96 0.24 -15.29
CA LYS A 305 17.46 1.60 -14.98
C LYS A 305 16.76 1.67 -13.63
N VAL A 306 16.16 0.58 -13.15
CA VAL A 306 15.63 0.47 -11.79
C VAL A 306 16.77 0.47 -10.76
N PHE A 307 17.92 -0.13 -11.09
CA PHE A 307 19.10 -0.14 -10.21
C PHE A 307 19.85 1.19 -10.19
N ASN A 308 19.83 1.94 -11.29
CA ASN A 308 20.42 3.27 -11.29
C ASN A 308 19.51 4.27 -10.54
N TYR A 309 19.90 4.64 -9.31
CA TYR A 309 19.13 5.55 -8.45
C TYR A 309 18.68 6.85 -9.15
N ARG A 310 19.56 7.46 -9.97
CA ARG A 310 19.26 8.72 -10.67
C ARG A 310 18.20 8.51 -11.73
N LEU A 311 18.36 7.49 -12.58
CA LEU A 311 17.39 7.17 -13.63
C LEU A 311 16.05 6.77 -13.02
N ARG A 312 16.07 5.93 -11.98
CA ARG A 312 14.89 5.56 -11.20
C ARG A 312 14.17 6.78 -10.66
N ARG A 313 14.88 7.73 -10.06
CA ARG A 313 14.27 8.96 -9.51
C ARG A 313 13.57 9.78 -10.60
N ALA A 314 14.15 9.85 -11.80
CA ALA A 314 13.57 10.59 -12.92
C ALA A 314 12.31 9.92 -13.50
N VAL A 315 12.29 8.59 -13.62
CA VAL A 315 11.09 7.88 -14.13
C VAL A 315 10.00 7.75 -13.08
N ARG A 316 10.38 7.54 -11.80
CA ARG A 316 9.39 7.35 -10.72
C ARG A 316 8.53 8.57 -10.48
N SER A 317 9.00 9.79 -10.73
CA SER A 317 8.25 11.02 -10.44
C SER A 317 7.29 11.43 -11.56
N ARG A 318 7.28 10.69 -12.68
CA ARG A 318 6.43 11.02 -13.82
C ARG A 318 4.96 10.84 -13.45
N ASN A 319 4.13 11.77 -13.91
CA ASN A 319 2.69 11.59 -13.85
C ASN A 319 2.26 10.48 -14.81
N ILE A 320 1.11 9.90 -14.50
CA ILE A 320 0.57 8.74 -15.19
C ILE A 320 -0.57 9.19 -16.08
N PHE A 321 -0.59 8.71 -17.30
CA PHE A 321 -1.79 8.72 -18.11
C PHE A 321 -2.28 7.28 -18.25
N PHE A 322 -3.36 6.92 -17.56
CA PHE A 322 -3.86 5.53 -17.58
C PHE A 322 -4.94 5.35 -18.65
N ASP A 323 -4.80 4.31 -19.48
CA ASP A 323 -5.80 4.00 -20.51
C ASP A 323 -7.13 3.58 -19.87
N VAL A 324 -8.18 4.33 -20.17
CA VAL A 324 -9.51 4.16 -19.58
C VAL A 324 -10.19 2.86 -20.03
N GLU A 325 -9.86 2.32 -21.21
CA GLU A 325 -10.39 1.04 -21.68
C GLU A 325 -9.67 -0.14 -21.02
N ALA A 326 -8.35 -0.02 -20.80
CA ALA A 326 -7.61 -0.98 -20.00
C ALA A 326 -8.14 -1.02 -18.55
N ALA A 327 -8.45 0.15 -17.99
CA ALA A 327 -9.06 0.26 -16.66
C ALA A 327 -10.45 -0.40 -16.59
N ALA A 328 -11.32 -0.15 -17.57
CA ALA A 328 -12.65 -0.75 -17.65
C ALA A 328 -12.58 -2.28 -17.70
N SER A 329 -11.73 -2.81 -18.58
CA SER A 329 -11.53 -4.26 -18.73
C SER A 329 -10.98 -4.89 -17.45
N THR A 330 -10.09 -4.17 -16.76
CA THR A 330 -9.49 -4.63 -15.50
C THR A 330 -10.46 -4.61 -14.35
N LEU A 331 -11.35 -3.61 -14.28
CA LEU A 331 -12.37 -3.55 -13.24
C LEU A 331 -13.20 -4.83 -13.19
N LYS A 332 -13.59 -5.38 -14.36
CA LYS A 332 -14.29 -6.67 -14.41
C LYS A 332 -13.44 -7.78 -13.81
N LEU A 333 -12.18 -7.91 -14.22
CA LEU A 333 -11.24 -8.93 -13.70
C LEU A 333 -11.06 -8.81 -12.17
N MET A 334 -11.00 -7.59 -11.66
CA MET A 334 -10.89 -7.32 -10.21
C MET A 334 -12.15 -7.78 -9.47
N LEU A 335 -13.34 -7.47 -10.01
CA LEU A 335 -14.61 -7.89 -9.41
C LEU A 335 -14.74 -9.42 -9.38
N ASP A 336 -14.42 -10.08 -10.50
CA ASP A 336 -14.45 -11.55 -10.61
C ASP A 336 -13.47 -12.18 -9.61
N ALA A 337 -12.24 -11.67 -9.51
CA ALA A 337 -11.24 -12.20 -8.58
C ALA A 337 -11.60 -11.97 -7.11
N ARG A 338 -12.26 -10.85 -6.78
CA ARG A 338 -12.83 -10.63 -5.45
C ARG A 338 -13.91 -11.66 -5.12
N LEU A 339 -14.85 -11.90 -6.03
CA LEU A 339 -15.93 -12.87 -5.80
C LEU A 339 -15.36 -14.28 -5.60
N GLN A 340 -14.36 -14.67 -6.40
CA GLN A 340 -13.64 -15.93 -6.21
C GLN A 340 -12.98 -16.01 -4.83
N CYS A 341 -12.32 -14.92 -4.39
CA CYS A 341 -11.70 -14.88 -3.07
C CYS A 341 -12.75 -15.05 -1.95
N LEU A 342 -13.90 -14.38 -2.05
CA LEU A 342 -14.98 -14.49 -1.05
C LEU A 342 -15.55 -15.91 -0.98
N GLY A 343 -15.80 -16.56 -2.12
CA GLY A 343 -16.29 -17.94 -2.15
C GLY A 343 -15.31 -18.96 -1.54
N SER A 344 -14.00 -18.68 -1.58
CA SER A 344 -12.99 -19.52 -0.91
C SER A 344 -12.92 -19.37 0.60
N VAL A 345 -13.64 -18.42 1.20
CA VAL A 345 -13.68 -18.20 2.65
C VAL A 345 -14.85 -18.94 3.30
N GLU A 346 -15.90 -19.23 2.54
CA GLU A 346 -17.13 -19.87 3.05
C GLU A 346 -17.06 -21.40 3.07
N MET A 347 -15.99 -21.98 2.52
CA MET A 347 -15.62 -23.40 2.64
C MET A 347 -14.54 -23.56 3.70
#